data_AF-A0A0F9ZTU1-F1
#
_entry.id   AF-A0A0F9ZTU1-F1
#
_cell.length_a   1.000
_cell.length_b   1.000
_cell.length_c   1.000
_cell.angle_alpha   90.00
_cell.angle_beta   90.00
_cell.angle_gamma   90.00
#
_symmetry.space_group_name_H-M   'P 1'
#
loop_
_entity.id
_entity.type
_entity.pdbx_description
1 polymer ?
#
loop_
_entity_poly.entity_id
_entity_poly.type
_entity_poly.pdbx_seq_one_letter_code
_entity_poly.pdbx_strand_id
1 'polypeptide(L)'
;MKTAIKTLLAGTGLASLASAVTPVSDSDMNNLLNAGGVELAMRAQPMWFFGQAMNQPPCIPTFATTSSGGQTPSAPLCDYPNVGCSCRTPGVGITNPSPSFPTYYSYQKCTDTTIRIQYSLFYEKDGTNPQGILGHPYDWERVIVEWAKGSDSNWTPSKLLLSQHSGYDTLNWSDIQNTFNTADGTLQRGGDNGRQNLDHPKVYIAWSKHANYDDRNTGWNDPLSQLDNNAFRSQDWWYFPVATDYLRADGSTALGQQLGSLNWGDASSNPLSVHNSLCSQ
;
A
#
# COMPACT_ATOMS: atom_id res chain seq x y z
N MET A 1 25.90 -22.71 -57.46
CA MET A 1 25.60 -21.55 -56.59
C MET A 1 24.15 -21.67 -56.14
N LYS A 2 23.90 -21.94 -54.85
CA LYS A 2 22.56 -22.09 -54.29
C LYS A 2 22.16 -20.77 -53.62
N THR A 3 21.14 -20.11 -54.16
CA THR A 3 20.61 -18.85 -53.64
C THR A 3 19.61 -19.17 -52.52
N ALA A 4 19.94 -18.78 -51.29
CA ALA A 4 19.04 -18.91 -50.15
C ALA A 4 18.21 -17.63 -50.00
N ILE A 5 16.90 -17.74 -50.20
CA ILE A 5 15.93 -16.69 -49.89
C ILE A 5 15.73 -16.69 -48.38
N LYS A 6 16.15 -15.62 -47.71
CA LYS A 6 15.85 -15.37 -46.29
C LYS A 6 14.45 -14.80 -46.18
N THR A 7 13.51 -15.59 -45.67
CA THR A 7 12.19 -15.15 -45.28
C THR A 7 12.31 -14.28 -44.02
N LEU A 8 12.06 -12.97 -44.15
CA LEU A 8 11.84 -12.10 -42.99
C LEU A 8 10.42 -12.39 -42.45
N LEU A 9 10.33 -13.03 -41.28
CA LEU A 9 9.10 -12.98 -40.49
C LEU A 9 9.01 -11.59 -39.84
N ALA A 10 8.11 -10.75 -40.33
CA ALA A 10 7.67 -9.56 -39.62
C ALA A 10 6.83 -10.02 -38.42
N GLY A 11 7.42 -9.96 -37.22
CA GLY A 11 6.69 -10.15 -35.98
C GLY A 11 5.76 -8.97 -35.75
N THR A 12 4.47 -9.18 -35.91
CA THR A 12 3.44 -8.27 -35.40
C THR A 12 3.46 -8.35 -33.87
N GLY A 13 4.18 -7.43 -33.23
CA GLY A 13 4.05 -7.21 -31.81
C GLY A 13 2.63 -6.76 -31.51
N LEU A 14 1.86 -7.60 -30.81
CA LEU A 14 0.64 -7.17 -30.13
C LEU A 14 1.07 -6.17 -29.05
N ALA A 15 1.08 -4.88 -29.39
CA ALA A 15 1.11 -3.84 -28.37
C ALA A 15 -0.18 -3.98 -27.56
N SER A 16 -0.07 -4.53 -26.35
CA SER A 16 -1.17 -4.48 -25.39
C SER A 16 -1.51 -3.01 -25.19
N LEU A 17 -2.70 -2.59 -25.63
CA LEU A 17 -3.23 -1.27 -25.34
C LEU A 17 -3.47 -1.23 -23.83
N ALA A 18 -2.47 -0.78 -23.09
CA ALA A 18 -2.62 -0.45 -21.69
C ALA A 18 -3.60 0.73 -21.61
N SER A 19 -4.84 0.46 -21.20
CA SER A 19 -5.85 1.51 -20.99
C SER A 19 -5.34 2.49 -19.95
N ALA A 20 -5.28 3.77 -20.29
CA ALA A 20 -4.89 4.82 -19.34
C ALA A 20 -5.82 4.86 -18.12
N VAL A 21 -5.36 5.50 -17.04
CA VAL A 21 -6.12 5.70 -15.80
C VAL A 21 -7.56 6.16 -16.07
N THR A 22 -8.51 5.53 -15.39
CA THR A 22 -9.93 5.88 -15.48
C THR A 22 -10.22 7.22 -14.79
N PRO A 23 -10.62 8.27 -15.53
CA PRO A 23 -10.92 9.57 -14.94
C PRO A 23 -12.22 9.59 -14.15
N VAL A 24 -12.34 10.53 -13.21
CA VAL A 24 -13.56 10.83 -12.47
C VAL A 24 -14.04 12.23 -12.81
N SER A 25 -15.29 12.38 -13.25
CA SER A 25 -15.84 13.72 -13.53
C SER A 25 -15.93 14.57 -12.26
N ASP A 26 -15.92 15.90 -12.38
CA ASP A 26 -16.03 16.79 -11.22
C ASP A 26 -17.32 16.59 -10.41
N SER A 27 -18.44 16.33 -11.08
CA SER A 27 -19.70 16.02 -10.41
C SER A 27 -19.63 14.70 -9.64
N ASP A 28 -19.03 13.67 -10.24
CA ASP A 28 -18.90 12.37 -9.58
C ASP A 28 -17.94 12.46 -8.39
N MET A 29 -16.84 13.20 -8.53
CA MET A 29 -15.89 13.44 -7.43
C MET A 29 -16.61 14.00 -6.19
N ASN A 30 -17.42 15.05 -6.37
CA ASN A 30 -18.20 15.63 -5.27
C ASN A 30 -19.19 14.63 -4.67
N ASN A 31 -19.88 13.85 -5.50
CA ASN A 31 -20.82 12.82 -5.03
C ASN A 31 -20.10 11.75 -4.19
N LEU A 32 -18.95 11.27 -4.64
CA LEU A 32 -18.17 10.24 -3.95
C LEU A 32 -17.65 10.74 -2.59
N LEU A 33 -17.17 11.99 -2.53
CA LEU A 33 -16.75 12.61 -1.25
C LEU A 33 -17.93 12.73 -0.29
N ASN A 34 -19.08 13.22 -0.75
CA ASN A 34 -20.28 13.35 0.07
C ASN A 34 -20.83 11.99 0.56
N ALA A 35 -20.64 10.93 -0.21
CA ALA A 35 -20.98 9.56 0.17
C ALA A 35 -19.99 8.94 1.20
N GLY A 36 -19.02 9.71 1.69
CA GLY A 36 -18.04 9.26 2.67
C GLY A 36 -16.73 8.76 2.06
N GLY A 37 -16.53 8.85 0.75
CA GLY A 37 -15.23 8.69 0.09
C GLY A 37 -14.72 7.26 -0.10
N VAL A 38 -15.39 6.22 0.43
CA VAL A 38 -14.93 4.82 0.28
C VAL A 38 -14.85 4.40 -1.19
N GLU A 39 -15.87 4.73 -1.99
CA GLU A 39 -15.87 4.39 -3.41
C GLU A 39 -14.76 5.14 -4.18
N LEU A 40 -14.45 6.38 -3.79
CA LEU A 40 -13.33 7.11 -4.36
C LEU A 40 -11.99 6.48 -3.98
N ALA A 41 -11.82 6.08 -2.71
CA ALA A 41 -10.62 5.39 -2.25
C ALA A 41 -10.39 4.12 -3.08
N MET A 42 -11.45 3.35 -3.33
CA MET A 42 -11.37 2.15 -4.13
C MET A 42 -10.99 2.38 -5.61
N ARG A 43 -11.14 3.58 -6.19
CA ARG A 43 -10.81 3.85 -7.61
C ARG A 43 -9.31 3.94 -7.89
N ALA A 44 -8.48 4.14 -6.86
CA ALA A 44 -7.02 4.18 -7.01
C ALA A 44 -6.29 3.49 -5.85
N GLN A 45 -6.98 2.55 -5.19
CA GLN A 45 -6.43 1.86 -4.03
C GLN A 45 -5.21 1.00 -4.37
N PRO A 46 -4.24 0.86 -3.45
CA PRO A 46 -3.16 -0.11 -3.59
C PRO A 46 -3.65 -1.56 -3.59
N MET A 47 -2.96 -2.41 -4.35
CA MET A 47 -2.85 -3.84 -4.02
C MET A 47 -1.60 -4.04 -3.16
N TRP A 48 -1.76 -4.65 -2.00
CA TRP A 48 -0.69 -4.84 -1.02
C TRP A 48 0.01 -6.18 -1.25
N PHE A 49 1.35 -6.15 -1.29
CA PHE A 49 2.18 -7.32 -1.49
C PHE A 49 3.07 -7.57 -0.28
N PHE A 50 3.14 -8.84 0.10
CA PHE A 50 3.95 -9.32 1.21
C PHE A 50 4.89 -10.41 0.72
N GLY A 51 6.06 -10.48 1.33
CA GLY A 51 7.10 -11.44 0.97
C GLY A 51 7.67 -12.16 2.17
N GLN A 52 8.14 -13.38 1.97
CA GLN A 52 8.98 -14.07 2.95
C GLN A 52 10.45 -14.07 2.52
N ALA A 53 11.34 -13.93 3.48
CA ALA A 53 12.76 -14.19 3.31
C ALA A 53 13.24 -15.15 4.40
N MET A 54 14.32 -15.88 4.11
CA MET A 54 14.94 -16.83 5.05
C MET A 54 13.94 -17.85 5.66
N ASN A 55 12.91 -18.22 4.90
CA ASN A 55 11.80 -19.09 5.34
C ASN A 55 11.02 -18.57 6.56
N GLN A 56 10.98 -17.26 6.79
CA GLN A 56 10.13 -16.65 7.81
C GLN A 56 9.11 -15.72 7.15
N PRO A 57 7.82 -15.81 7.49
CA PRO A 57 6.81 -14.88 6.99
C PRO A 57 6.94 -13.49 7.65
N PRO A 58 6.38 -12.44 7.04
CA PRO A 58 6.24 -11.12 7.67
C PRO A 58 5.05 -11.10 8.64
N CYS A 59 4.97 -10.04 9.44
CA CYS A 59 3.68 -9.63 10.01
C CYS A 59 2.80 -9.05 8.89
N ILE A 60 1.49 -9.28 8.96
CA ILE A 60 0.49 -8.65 8.08
C ILE A 60 -0.45 -7.77 8.89
N PRO A 61 -1.16 -6.81 8.25
CA PRO A 61 -1.99 -5.89 8.98
C PRO A 61 -3.13 -6.58 9.75
N THR A 62 -3.52 -5.96 10.87
CA THR A 62 -4.60 -6.43 11.73
C THR A 62 -5.42 -5.26 12.27
N PHE A 63 -6.49 -5.56 13.02
CA PHE A 63 -7.27 -4.52 13.68
C PHE A 63 -6.44 -3.83 14.77
N ALA A 64 -6.43 -2.50 14.74
CA ALA A 64 -5.80 -1.64 15.76
C ALA A 64 -6.59 -1.58 17.07
N THR A 65 -7.86 -1.99 17.04
CA THR A 65 -8.74 -2.05 18.21
C THR A 65 -9.31 -3.43 18.40
N THR A 66 -9.44 -3.85 19.67
CA THR A 66 -10.14 -5.07 20.05
C THR A 66 -11.65 -4.92 19.85
N SER A 67 -12.38 -6.04 19.88
CA SER A 67 -13.86 -6.04 19.81
C SER A 67 -14.53 -5.27 20.96
N SER A 68 -13.83 -5.06 22.08
CA SER A 68 -14.28 -4.24 23.21
C SER A 68 -13.94 -2.75 23.08
N GLY A 69 -13.32 -2.33 21.97
CA GLY A 69 -12.87 -0.95 21.76
C GLY A 69 -11.57 -0.61 22.52
N GLY A 70 -10.86 -1.60 23.05
CA GLY A 70 -9.51 -1.38 23.58
C GLY A 70 -8.48 -1.30 22.45
N GLN A 71 -7.29 -0.78 22.75
CA GLN A 71 -6.15 -0.89 21.84
C GLN A 71 -5.74 -2.36 21.70
N THR A 72 -5.45 -2.81 20.48
CA THR A 72 -4.86 -4.13 20.26
C THR A 72 -3.49 -4.21 20.97
N PRO A 73 -3.19 -5.26 21.74
CA PRO A 73 -1.88 -5.41 22.38
C PRO A 73 -0.75 -5.45 21.36
N SER A 74 0.42 -4.93 21.72
CA SER A 74 1.61 -5.09 20.89
C SER A 74 2.10 -6.54 20.89
N ALA A 75 2.71 -6.97 19.79
CA ALA A 75 3.38 -8.25 19.70
C ALA A 75 4.83 -8.13 20.21
N PRO A 76 5.36 -9.14 20.93
CA PRO A 76 6.76 -9.15 21.32
C PRO A 76 7.70 -9.29 20.11
N LEU A 77 8.87 -8.66 20.19
CA LEU A 77 9.94 -8.83 19.23
C LEU A 77 10.62 -10.20 19.41
N CYS A 78 11.14 -10.77 18.32
CA CYS A 78 12.01 -11.94 18.35
C CYS A 78 13.34 -11.63 17.67
N ASP A 79 14.30 -12.53 17.83
CA ASP A 79 15.59 -12.41 17.16
C ASP A 79 15.45 -12.64 15.66
N TYR A 80 16.24 -11.89 14.90
CA TYR A 80 16.34 -12.03 13.46
C TYR A 80 16.81 -13.45 13.08
N PRO A 81 16.24 -14.09 12.04
CA PRO A 81 15.31 -13.57 11.03
C PRO A 81 13.82 -13.80 11.33
N ASN A 82 13.42 -14.14 12.56
CA ASN A 82 12.03 -14.52 12.88
C ASN A 82 11.10 -13.30 13.00
N VAL A 83 10.90 -12.58 11.89
CA VAL A 83 10.16 -11.31 11.85
C VAL A 83 8.66 -11.51 12.13
N GLY A 84 8.05 -12.56 11.57
CA GLY A 84 6.62 -12.87 11.73
C GLY A 84 6.24 -13.50 13.07
N CYS A 85 7.14 -13.55 14.04
CA CYS A 85 6.84 -14.15 15.34
C CYS A 85 5.77 -13.36 16.12
N SER A 86 4.89 -14.07 16.82
CA SER A 86 3.91 -13.52 17.77
C SER A 86 2.98 -12.42 17.24
N CYS A 87 2.93 -12.22 15.92
CA CYS A 87 2.02 -11.33 15.24
C CYS A 87 1.18 -12.12 14.23
N ARG A 88 0.16 -11.48 13.67
CA ARG A 88 -0.57 -12.06 12.53
C ARG A 88 0.35 -12.24 11.32
N THR A 89 0.39 -13.45 10.76
CA THR A 89 1.09 -13.78 9.50
C THR A 89 0.07 -14.19 8.42
N PRO A 90 0.46 -14.35 7.15
CA PRO A 90 -0.47 -14.78 6.10
C PRO A 90 -1.16 -16.12 6.40
N GLY A 91 -0.51 -17.05 7.09
CA GLY A 91 -1.09 -18.34 7.50
C GLY A 91 -1.47 -19.28 6.35
N VAL A 92 -1.13 -18.91 5.10
CA VAL A 92 -1.38 -19.68 3.88
C VAL A 92 -0.10 -19.81 3.08
N GLY A 93 0.00 -20.83 2.21
CA GLY A 93 1.20 -21.05 1.40
C GLY A 93 1.51 -19.85 0.51
N ILE A 94 2.79 -19.66 0.17
CA ILE A 94 3.21 -18.66 -0.82
C ILE A 94 2.46 -18.87 -2.14
N THR A 95 2.38 -17.83 -2.96
CA THR A 95 1.61 -17.77 -4.21
C THR A 95 0.09 -17.82 -4.04
N ASN A 96 -0.42 -17.53 -2.84
CA ASN A 96 -1.85 -17.36 -2.55
C ASN A 96 -2.16 -15.93 -2.09
N PRO A 97 -3.42 -15.46 -2.21
CA PRO A 97 -3.84 -14.22 -1.58
C PRO A 97 -3.61 -14.25 -0.06
N SER A 98 -3.17 -13.14 0.51
CA SER A 98 -3.18 -12.94 1.96
C SER A 98 -4.63 -12.89 2.48
N PRO A 99 -4.89 -13.31 3.73
CA PRO A 99 -6.15 -13.04 4.39
C PRO A 99 -6.49 -11.54 4.41
N SER A 100 -7.77 -11.21 4.46
CA SER A 100 -8.25 -9.82 4.54
C SER A 100 -7.79 -9.10 5.80
N PHE A 101 -7.65 -7.80 5.73
CA PHE A 101 -7.25 -6.95 6.84
C PHE A 101 -7.85 -5.54 6.71
N PRO A 102 -8.06 -4.84 7.84
CA PRO A 102 -8.60 -3.49 7.81
C PRO A 102 -7.61 -2.51 7.17
N THR A 103 -8.14 -1.60 6.36
CA THR A 103 -7.44 -0.42 5.83
C THR A 103 -8.09 0.83 6.43
N TYR A 104 -7.34 1.55 7.26
CA TYR A 104 -7.80 2.77 7.90
C TYR A 104 -7.61 3.93 6.93
N TYR A 105 -8.70 4.49 6.42
CA TYR A 105 -8.62 5.53 5.39
C TYR A 105 -9.21 6.84 5.86
N SER A 106 -8.73 7.91 5.24
CA SER A 106 -9.38 9.22 5.27
C SER A 106 -9.01 9.99 4.02
N TYR A 107 -9.73 11.06 3.76
CA TYR A 107 -9.49 11.92 2.62
C TYR A 107 -9.67 13.38 3.00
N GLN A 108 -9.04 14.26 2.24
CA GLN A 108 -9.20 15.69 2.37
C GLN A 108 -9.05 16.38 1.02
N LYS A 109 -9.94 17.31 0.73
CA LYS A 109 -9.76 18.26 -0.36
C LYS A 109 -8.76 19.32 0.11
N CYS A 110 -7.56 19.32 -0.47
CA CYS A 110 -6.45 20.17 -0.06
C CYS A 110 -6.45 21.52 -0.78
N THR A 111 -6.90 21.52 -2.03
CA THR A 111 -7.13 22.73 -2.83
C THR A 111 -8.37 22.50 -3.70
N ASP A 112 -8.76 23.49 -4.52
CA ASP A 112 -9.83 23.30 -5.50
C ASP A 112 -9.51 22.28 -6.60
N THR A 113 -8.24 21.93 -6.77
CA THR A 113 -7.76 21.03 -7.83
C THR A 113 -7.00 19.83 -7.27
N THR A 114 -6.98 19.63 -5.95
CA THR A 114 -6.21 18.55 -5.31
C THR A 114 -6.98 17.93 -4.16
N ILE A 115 -7.11 16.62 -4.19
CA ILE A 115 -7.66 15.79 -3.10
C ILE A 115 -6.60 14.75 -2.76
N ARG A 116 -6.42 14.46 -1.47
CA ARG A 116 -5.57 13.37 -1.01
C ARG A 116 -6.37 12.35 -0.24
N ILE A 117 -6.02 11.09 -0.42
CA ILE A 117 -6.60 9.95 0.28
C ILE A 117 -5.45 9.16 0.90
N GLN A 118 -5.50 8.94 2.21
CA GLN A 118 -4.54 8.07 2.88
C GLN A 118 -5.11 6.68 3.14
N TYR A 119 -4.25 5.68 3.12
CA TYR A 119 -4.52 4.26 3.36
C TYR A 119 -3.51 3.78 4.41
N SER A 120 -3.92 3.74 5.67
CA SER A 120 -3.09 3.34 6.79
C SER A 120 -3.31 1.88 7.18
N LEU A 121 -2.22 1.18 7.46
CA LEU A 121 -2.17 -0.22 7.89
C LEU A 121 -1.57 -0.31 9.29
N PHE A 122 -2.15 -1.14 10.15
CA PHE A 122 -1.68 -1.35 11.51
C PHE A 122 -1.00 -2.70 11.68
N TYR A 123 0.16 -2.70 12.34
CA TYR A 123 0.85 -3.91 12.76
C TYR A 123 1.09 -3.88 14.28
N GLU A 124 1.05 -5.05 14.91
CA GLU A 124 1.22 -5.18 16.37
C GLU A 124 2.66 -4.88 16.83
N LYS A 125 3.61 -4.89 15.91
CA LYS A 125 5.02 -4.58 16.09
C LYS A 125 5.64 -4.21 14.75
N ASP A 126 6.83 -3.63 14.83
CA ASP A 126 7.73 -3.44 13.71
C ASP A 126 9.05 -4.19 13.97
N GLY A 127 9.50 -5.02 13.03
CA GLY A 127 10.83 -5.65 13.06
C GLY A 127 11.14 -6.67 14.18
N THR A 128 12.41 -6.69 14.58
CA THR A 128 13.03 -7.72 15.43
C THR A 128 13.88 -7.12 16.56
N ASN A 129 14.39 -7.96 17.46
CA ASN A 129 15.39 -7.56 18.44
C ASN A 129 16.70 -7.11 17.75
N PRO A 130 17.45 -6.18 18.35
CA PRO A 130 17.13 -5.47 19.60
C PRO A 130 16.15 -4.31 19.41
N GLN A 131 15.26 -4.11 20.39
CA GLN A 131 14.31 -2.99 20.41
C GLN A 131 15.02 -1.63 20.31
N GLY A 132 14.45 -0.70 19.56
CA GLY A 132 14.98 0.64 19.31
C GLY A 132 16.07 0.70 18.24
N ILE A 133 16.50 -0.46 17.71
CA ILE A 133 17.45 -0.54 16.59
C ILE A 133 16.80 -1.28 15.42
N LEU A 134 16.41 -2.55 15.63
CA LEU A 134 15.82 -3.38 14.58
C LEU A 134 14.31 -3.49 14.68
N GLY A 135 13.69 -3.00 15.75
CA GLY A 135 12.24 -3.12 15.93
C GLY A 135 11.69 -2.33 17.10
N HIS A 136 10.37 -2.22 17.16
CA HIS A 136 9.63 -1.62 18.27
C HIS A 136 8.20 -2.18 18.35
N PRO A 137 7.53 -2.03 19.51
CA PRO A 137 6.10 -2.27 19.63
C PRO A 137 5.30 -1.32 18.73
N TYR A 138 4.21 -1.83 18.16
CA TYR A 138 3.30 -1.13 17.25
C TYR A 138 3.92 -0.58 15.97
N ASP A 139 3.13 -0.57 14.91
CA ASP A 139 3.53 0.09 13.67
C ASP A 139 2.31 0.62 12.92
N TRP A 140 2.53 1.75 12.25
CA TRP A 140 1.56 2.40 11.38
C TRP A 140 2.24 2.84 10.09
N GLU A 141 2.00 2.07 9.04
CA GLU A 141 2.46 2.39 7.69
C GLU A 141 1.31 2.89 6.84
N ARG A 142 1.62 3.68 5.81
CA ARG A 142 0.60 4.41 5.07
C ARG A 142 1.03 4.78 3.66
N VAL A 143 0.05 4.70 2.77
CA VAL A 143 0.15 5.23 1.41
C VAL A 143 -0.78 6.43 1.27
N ILE A 144 -0.37 7.46 0.54
CA ILE A 144 -1.26 8.56 0.13
C ILE A 144 -1.36 8.57 -1.39
N VAL A 145 -2.59 8.62 -1.90
CA VAL A 145 -2.88 8.89 -3.30
C VAL A 145 -3.36 10.33 -3.43
N GLU A 146 -2.67 11.11 -4.26
CA GLU A 146 -3.07 12.47 -4.62
C GLU A 146 -3.84 12.44 -5.94
N TRP A 147 -5.09 12.88 -5.92
CA TRP A 147 -5.91 13.14 -7.09
C TRP A 147 -5.77 14.60 -7.50
N ALA A 148 -5.57 14.84 -8.79
CA ALA A 148 -5.50 16.18 -9.37
C ALA A 148 -6.61 16.40 -10.40
N LYS A 149 -7.17 17.60 -10.43
CA LYS A 149 -8.14 18.03 -11.44
C LYS A 149 -7.42 18.58 -12.67
N GLY A 150 -7.69 17.98 -13.83
CA GLY A 150 -7.24 18.46 -15.12
C GLY A 150 -8.02 19.68 -15.62
N SER A 151 -7.53 20.31 -16.68
CA SER A 151 -8.20 21.45 -17.34
C SER A 151 -9.54 21.06 -17.99
N ASP A 152 -9.74 19.78 -18.27
CA ASP A 152 -10.99 19.18 -18.76
C ASP A 152 -11.99 18.91 -17.63
N SER A 153 -11.69 19.33 -16.40
CA SER A 153 -12.47 19.10 -15.18
C SER A 153 -12.60 17.63 -14.75
N ASN A 154 -11.80 16.73 -15.36
CA ASN A 154 -11.69 15.36 -14.86
C ASN A 154 -10.60 15.27 -13.80
N TRP A 155 -10.80 14.33 -12.88
CA TRP A 155 -9.86 14.02 -11.82
C TRP A 155 -9.16 12.70 -12.14
N THR A 156 -7.85 12.67 -11.98
CA THR A 156 -7.04 11.45 -12.06
C THR A 156 -6.07 11.39 -10.88
N PRO A 157 -5.68 10.19 -10.43
CA PRO A 157 -4.49 10.03 -9.60
C PRO A 157 -3.29 10.67 -10.29
N SER A 158 -2.48 11.37 -9.50
CA SER A 158 -1.37 12.19 -9.98
C SER A 158 -0.07 11.87 -9.26
N LYS A 159 -0.14 11.49 -7.98
CA LYS A 159 1.02 11.04 -7.20
C LYS A 159 0.67 9.91 -6.25
N LEU A 160 1.71 9.14 -5.93
CA LEU A 160 1.73 8.15 -4.89
C LEU A 160 2.81 8.53 -3.88
N LEU A 161 2.44 8.66 -2.61
CA LEU A 161 3.39 8.84 -1.52
C LEU A 161 3.41 7.55 -0.71
N LEU A 162 4.59 6.97 -0.54
CA LEU A 162 4.82 5.69 0.12
C LEU A 162 5.57 5.93 1.41
N SER A 163 5.03 5.53 2.57
CA SER A 163 5.74 5.71 3.83
C SER A 163 7.02 4.89 3.86
N GLN A 164 8.12 5.55 4.18
CA GLN A 164 9.42 4.94 4.39
C GLN A 164 10.03 5.59 5.63
N HIS A 165 10.04 4.84 6.73
CA HIS A 165 10.54 5.31 8.02
C HIS A 165 9.78 6.58 8.49
N SER A 166 10.46 7.71 8.65
CA SER A 166 9.86 8.98 9.12
C SER A 166 9.34 9.88 8.00
N GLY A 167 9.42 9.46 6.74
CA GLY A 167 9.09 10.29 5.57
C GLY A 167 8.28 9.56 4.52
N TYR A 168 8.28 10.14 3.32
CA TYR A 168 7.64 9.57 2.14
C TYR A 168 8.61 9.56 0.97
N ASP A 169 8.64 8.42 0.28
CA ASP A 169 9.03 8.43 -1.12
C ASP A 169 7.83 8.88 -1.96
N THR A 170 8.05 9.81 -2.89
CA THR A 170 6.98 10.44 -3.67
C THR A 170 7.20 10.22 -5.15
N LEU A 171 6.26 9.53 -5.78
CA LEU A 171 6.30 9.19 -7.19
C LEU A 171 5.18 9.94 -7.92
N ASN A 172 5.46 10.44 -9.13
CA ASN A 172 4.36 10.76 -10.04
C ASN A 172 3.65 9.47 -10.42
N TRP A 173 2.35 9.54 -10.70
CA TRP A 173 1.56 8.35 -11.03
C TRP A 173 2.12 7.57 -12.23
N SER A 174 2.68 8.30 -13.21
CA SER A 174 3.32 7.72 -14.39
C SER A 174 4.62 6.96 -14.10
N ASP A 175 5.27 7.27 -12.97
CA ASP A 175 6.60 6.76 -12.64
C ASP A 175 6.53 5.47 -11.81
N ILE A 176 5.35 5.15 -11.27
CA ILE A 176 5.09 3.91 -10.52
C ILE A 176 5.45 2.71 -11.40
N GLN A 177 6.36 1.86 -10.94
CA GLN A 177 6.88 0.73 -11.71
C GLN A 177 5.80 -0.28 -12.09
N ASN A 178 4.84 -0.51 -11.18
CA ASN A 178 3.84 -1.55 -11.33
C ASN A 178 2.44 -1.04 -10.97
N THR A 179 1.56 -1.03 -11.96
CA THR A 179 0.15 -0.69 -11.85
C THR A 179 -0.71 -1.72 -12.59
N PHE A 180 -2.01 -1.72 -12.35
CA PHE A 180 -2.98 -2.57 -13.04
C PHE A 180 -4.35 -1.88 -13.18
N ASN A 181 -5.17 -2.37 -14.10
CA ASN A 181 -6.54 -1.86 -14.29
C ASN A 181 -7.50 -2.45 -13.27
N THR A 182 -8.57 -1.73 -12.96
CA THR A 182 -9.64 -2.22 -12.06
C THR A 182 -10.14 -3.61 -12.45
N ALA A 183 -10.30 -3.86 -13.76
CA ALA A 183 -10.77 -5.14 -14.29
C ALA A 183 -9.84 -6.33 -13.98
N ASP A 184 -8.55 -6.07 -13.75
CA ASP A 184 -7.54 -7.08 -13.45
C ASP A 184 -7.47 -7.40 -11.94
N GLY A 185 -8.24 -6.72 -11.09
CA GLY A 185 -8.18 -6.89 -9.62
C GLY A 185 -8.52 -8.30 -9.11
N THR A 186 -9.17 -9.13 -9.93
CA THR A 186 -9.44 -10.55 -9.62
C THR A 186 -8.36 -11.50 -10.13
N LEU A 187 -7.45 -11.02 -10.97
CA LEU A 187 -6.31 -11.81 -11.44
C LEU A 187 -5.29 -11.98 -10.31
N GLN A 188 -4.52 -13.06 -10.39
CA GLN A 188 -3.38 -13.26 -9.52
C GLN A 188 -2.46 -12.03 -9.59
N ARG A 189 -2.26 -11.35 -8.46
CA ARG A 189 -1.37 -10.18 -8.33
C ARG A 189 -1.72 -9.00 -9.26
N GLY A 190 -2.97 -8.87 -9.67
CA GLY A 190 -3.39 -7.84 -10.63
C GLY A 190 -2.80 -8.02 -12.04
N GLY A 191 -2.37 -9.24 -12.38
CA GLY A 191 -1.69 -9.55 -13.64
C GLY A 191 -0.17 -9.29 -13.59
N ASP A 192 0.43 -9.14 -14.77
CA ASP A 192 1.88 -9.01 -14.93
C ASP A 192 2.46 -7.70 -14.35
N ASN A 193 3.75 -7.70 -14.08
CA ASN A 193 4.52 -6.53 -13.64
C ASN A 193 5.01 -5.71 -14.85
N GLY A 194 5.48 -4.48 -14.61
CA GLY A 194 6.01 -3.58 -15.63
C GLY A 194 4.95 -2.79 -16.42
N ARG A 195 3.68 -2.88 -16.02
CA ARG A 195 2.61 -2.02 -16.53
C ARG A 195 2.56 -0.75 -15.71
N GLN A 196 2.52 0.41 -16.35
CA GLN A 196 2.56 1.72 -15.69
C GLN A 196 1.34 2.56 -16.06
N ASN A 197 1.05 3.57 -15.24
CA ASN A 197 0.01 4.57 -15.48
C ASN A 197 -1.41 3.98 -15.65
N LEU A 198 -1.75 3.00 -14.82
CA LEU A 198 -3.09 2.37 -14.74
C LEU A 198 -3.80 2.72 -13.43
N ASP A 199 -5.01 2.19 -13.24
CA ASP A 199 -5.91 2.57 -12.13
C ASP A 199 -5.33 2.35 -10.73
N HIS A 200 -4.57 1.27 -10.51
CA HIS A 200 -4.15 0.83 -9.17
C HIS A 200 -2.64 0.57 -9.09
N PRO A 201 -1.95 1.06 -8.05
CA PRO A 201 -0.56 0.72 -7.80
C PRO A 201 -0.44 -0.65 -7.13
N LYS A 202 0.64 -1.37 -7.46
CA LYS A 202 1.12 -2.50 -6.66
C LYS A 202 2.10 -1.97 -5.62
N VAL A 203 1.80 -2.15 -4.34
CA VAL A 203 2.63 -1.66 -3.23
C VAL A 203 3.23 -2.85 -2.49
N TYR A 204 4.55 -2.86 -2.43
CA TYR A 204 5.36 -3.91 -1.83
C TYR A 204 5.80 -3.49 -0.43
N ILE A 205 5.43 -4.30 0.55
CA ILE A 205 5.70 -4.04 1.97
C ILE A 205 7.01 -4.74 2.33
N ALA A 206 7.94 -4.00 2.94
CA ALA A 206 9.18 -4.56 3.46
C ALA A 206 8.89 -5.65 4.49
N TRP A 207 9.58 -6.78 4.33
CA TRP A 207 9.36 -8.01 5.09
C TRP A 207 9.60 -7.84 6.59
N SER A 208 10.58 -7.04 6.98
CA SER A 208 10.90 -6.81 8.39
C SER A 208 10.39 -5.49 8.94
N LYS A 209 10.44 -4.39 8.16
CA LYS A 209 10.23 -3.01 8.67
C LYS A 209 9.01 -2.28 8.12
N HIS A 210 8.14 -3.01 7.43
CA HIS A 210 6.87 -2.60 6.80
C HIS A 210 6.86 -1.37 5.87
N ALA A 211 7.98 -0.68 5.66
CA ALA A 211 8.12 0.40 4.68
C ALA A 211 7.54 0.02 3.31
N ASN A 212 6.93 0.99 2.63
CA ASN A 212 6.18 0.79 1.40
C ASN A 212 7.00 1.20 0.17
N TYR A 213 6.89 0.40 -0.89
CA TYR A 213 7.63 0.57 -2.14
C TYR A 213 6.74 0.26 -3.35
N ASP A 214 7.07 0.77 -4.53
CA ASP A 214 6.39 0.45 -5.79
C ASP A 214 7.08 -0.70 -6.57
N ASP A 215 8.18 -1.21 -6.03
CA ASP A 215 9.04 -2.21 -6.65
C ASP A 215 9.36 -3.41 -5.75
N ARG A 216 9.96 -4.43 -6.37
CA ARG A 216 10.47 -5.60 -5.66
C ARG A 216 11.96 -5.47 -5.39
N ASN A 217 12.38 -5.93 -4.22
CA ASN A 217 13.79 -6.15 -3.91
C ASN A 217 13.96 -7.47 -3.17
N THR A 218 14.59 -8.44 -3.84
CA THR A 218 14.86 -9.77 -3.28
C THR A 218 16.36 -10.06 -3.17
N GLY A 219 17.20 -9.02 -3.28
CA GLY A 219 18.65 -9.16 -3.31
C GLY A 219 19.31 -9.19 -1.93
N TRP A 220 18.68 -8.58 -0.93
CA TRP A 220 19.25 -8.40 0.41
C TRP A 220 18.28 -8.90 1.49
N ASN A 221 18.81 -9.58 2.49
CA ASN A 221 18.07 -10.18 3.60
C ASN A 221 18.94 -10.32 4.84
N ASP A 222 19.85 -9.39 5.06
CA ASP A 222 20.58 -9.23 6.31
C ASP A 222 19.86 -8.18 7.19
N PRO A 223 20.14 -8.12 8.50
CA PRO A 223 19.46 -7.20 9.40
C PRO A 223 19.61 -5.72 9.04
N LEU A 224 20.76 -5.30 8.50
CA LEU A 224 21.04 -3.88 8.24
C LEU A 224 20.34 -3.40 6.97
N SER A 225 20.27 -4.23 5.93
CA SER A 225 19.52 -3.89 4.72
C SER A 225 18.02 -3.66 4.98
N GLN A 226 17.47 -4.16 6.09
CA GLN A 226 16.07 -3.91 6.42
C GLN A 226 15.80 -2.50 6.96
N LEU A 227 16.84 -1.74 7.29
CA LEU A 227 16.74 -0.38 7.84
C LEU A 227 16.77 0.73 6.78
N ASP A 228 16.87 0.36 5.50
CA ASP A 228 16.93 1.31 4.38
C ASP A 228 16.24 0.75 3.13
N ASN A 229 16.43 1.42 1.99
CA ASN A 229 15.81 1.07 0.70
C ASN A 229 16.23 -0.31 0.16
N ASN A 230 17.22 -0.98 0.75
CA ASN A 230 17.60 -2.34 0.41
C ASN A 230 16.68 -3.39 1.04
N ALA A 231 15.67 -2.98 1.85
CA ALA A 231 14.81 -3.90 2.57
C ALA A 231 14.15 -4.94 1.65
N PHE A 232 14.11 -6.19 2.11
CA PHE A 232 13.54 -7.27 1.34
C PHE A 232 12.05 -7.05 1.16
N ARG A 233 11.56 -7.20 -0.06
CA ARG A 233 10.14 -7.08 -0.42
C ARG A 233 9.85 -7.89 -1.68
N SER A 234 8.81 -8.71 -1.61
CA SER A 234 8.41 -9.62 -2.69
C SER A 234 6.89 -9.63 -2.86
N GLN A 235 6.39 -10.56 -3.68
CA GLN A 235 4.96 -10.74 -4.00
C GLN A 235 4.52 -12.18 -3.77
N ASP A 236 5.02 -12.77 -2.68
CA ASP A 236 4.67 -14.14 -2.30
C ASP A 236 3.20 -14.22 -1.89
N TRP A 237 2.67 -13.19 -1.25
CA TRP A 237 1.24 -12.99 -1.01
C TRP A 237 0.79 -11.62 -1.52
N TRP A 238 -0.50 -11.50 -1.81
CA TRP A 238 -1.11 -10.24 -2.21
C TRP A 238 -2.51 -10.08 -1.62
N TYR A 239 -2.96 -8.84 -1.45
CA TYR A 239 -4.34 -8.56 -1.08
C TYR A 239 -4.83 -7.29 -1.76
N PHE A 240 -6.01 -7.36 -2.35
CA PHE A 240 -6.70 -6.20 -2.93
C PHE A 240 -7.94 -5.91 -2.08
N PRO A 241 -7.95 -4.82 -1.30
CA PRO A 241 -9.04 -4.53 -0.37
C PRO A 241 -10.40 -4.40 -1.07
N VAL A 242 -11.46 -4.75 -0.34
CA VAL A 242 -12.85 -4.52 -0.74
C VAL A 242 -13.50 -3.48 0.19
N ALA A 243 -14.70 -3.01 -0.17
CA ALA A 243 -15.39 -1.93 0.55
C ALA A 243 -15.52 -2.18 2.07
N THR A 244 -15.70 -3.44 2.50
CA THR A 244 -15.85 -3.79 3.92
C THR A 244 -14.55 -3.73 4.74
N ASP A 245 -13.39 -3.67 4.08
CA ASP A 245 -12.10 -3.53 4.77
C ASP A 245 -11.80 -2.07 5.13
N TYR A 246 -12.51 -1.12 4.52
CA TYR A 246 -12.27 0.30 4.68
C TYR A 246 -12.92 0.88 5.94
N LEU A 247 -12.09 1.35 6.85
CA LEU A 247 -12.51 1.98 8.10
C LEU A 247 -12.16 3.46 8.09
N ARG A 248 -13.17 4.33 8.02
CA ARG A 248 -12.96 5.78 7.96
C ARG A 248 -12.45 6.30 9.30
N ALA A 249 -11.23 6.84 9.33
CA ALA A 249 -10.47 7.15 10.54
C ALA A 249 -9.95 8.60 10.60
N ASP A 250 -10.77 9.57 10.18
CA ASP A 250 -10.50 11.00 10.38
C ASP A 250 -11.13 11.54 11.67
N GLY A 251 -10.81 12.79 12.03
CA GLY A 251 -11.26 13.42 13.28
C GLY A 251 -12.78 13.62 13.39
N SER A 252 -13.53 13.47 12.30
CA SER A 252 -14.99 13.53 12.33
C SER A 252 -15.63 12.19 12.72
N THR A 253 -14.89 11.09 12.75
CA THR A 253 -15.41 9.77 13.13
C THR A 253 -14.99 9.39 14.55
N ALA A 254 -15.85 8.62 15.23
CA ALA A 254 -15.53 8.08 16.56
C ALA A 254 -14.27 7.20 16.53
N LEU A 255 -14.09 6.43 15.45
CA LEU A 255 -12.90 5.60 15.26
C LEU A 255 -11.63 6.45 15.12
N GLY A 256 -11.65 7.52 14.33
CA GLY A 256 -10.47 8.39 14.17
C GLY A 256 -10.10 9.08 15.49
N GLN A 257 -11.09 9.57 16.23
CA GLN A 257 -10.89 10.16 17.56
C GLN A 257 -10.30 9.15 18.55
N GLN A 258 -10.84 7.92 18.57
CA GLN A 258 -10.34 6.84 19.41
C GLN A 258 -8.89 6.51 19.06
N LEU A 259 -8.59 6.23 17.79
CA LEU A 259 -7.23 5.90 17.34
C LEU A 259 -6.24 7.03 17.66
N GLY A 260 -6.66 8.29 17.53
CA GLY A 260 -5.84 9.44 17.89
C GLY A 260 -5.57 9.61 19.39
N SER A 261 -6.37 8.97 20.25
CA SER A 261 -6.22 9.02 21.72
C SER A 261 -5.36 7.89 22.29
N LEU A 262 -5.11 6.84 21.51
CA LEU A 262 -4.36 5.65 21.93
C LEU A 262 -2.85 5.90 21.90
N ASN A 263 -2.11 5.12 22.70
CA ASN A 263 -0.66 5.23 22.79
C ASN A 263 0.01 4.21 21.86
N TRP A 264 0.49 4.68 20.72
CA TRP A 264 1.15 3.83 19.71
C TRP A 264 2.66 3.67 19.93
N GLY A 265 3.17 4.01 21.11
CA GLY A 265 4.58 3.83 21.45
C GLY A 265 5.50 4.61 20.50
N ASP A 266 6.46 3.90 19.90
CA ASP A 266 7.46 4.47 18.99
C ASP A 266 6.99 4.57 17.53
N ALA A 267 5.75 4.15 17.23
CA ALA A 267 5.19 4.28 15.89
C ALA A 267 5.19 5.75 15.44
N SER A 268 5.69 6.01 14.23
CA SER A 268 5.92 7.37 13.73
C SER A 268 4.63 8.17 13.48
N SER A 269 3.47 7.52 13.45
CA SER A 269 2.19 8.15 13.13
C SER A 269 0.99 7.33 13.63
N ASN A 270 -0.20 7.84 13.33
CA ASN A 270 -1.47 7.12 13.40
C ASN A 270 -2.44 7.76 12.40
N PRO A 271 -3.57 7.11 12.04
CA PRO A 271 -4.47 7.62 11.01
C PRO A 271 -4.96 9.06 11.25
N LEU A 272 -5.25 9.45 12.49
CA LEU A 272 -5.69 10.82 12.78
C LEU A 272 -4.57 11.85 12.59
N SER A 273 -3.36 11.56 13.09
CA SER A 273 -2.20 12.44 12.92
C SER A 273 -1.87 12.67 11.44
N VAL A 274 -1.96 11.61 10.64
CA VAL A 274 -1.76 11.67 9.18
C VAL A 274 -2.86 12.49 8.52
N HIS A 275 -4.12 12.30 8.93
CA HIS A 275 -5.22 13.11 8.42
C HIS A 275 -5.00 14.61 8.68
N ASN A 276 -4.64 14.98 9.91
CA ASN A 276 -4.44 16.36 10.31
C ASN A 276 -3.33 17.08 9.52
N SER A 277 -2.38 16.31 8.98
CA SER A 277 -1.25 16.81 8.18
C SER A 277 -1.38 16.46 6.70
N LEU A 278 -2.50 15.87 6.25
CA LEU A 278 -2.65 15.24 4.95
C LEU A 278 -2.38 16.20 3.78
N CYS A 279 -2.79 17.45 3.93
CA CYS A 279 -2.62 18.49 2.92
C CYS A 279 -1.29 19.26 3.01
N SER A 280 -0.44 18.93 3.98
CA SER A 280 0.91 19.49 4.12
C SER A 280 2.01 18.45 3.87
N GLN A 281 1.66 17.21 3.54
CA GLN A 281 2.61 16.18 3.11
C GLN A 281 3.26 16.50 1.75
#